data_AF-A0A924G9U9-F1
#
_entry.id   AF-A0A924G9U9-F1
#
_cell.length_a   1.000
_cell.length_b   1.000
_cell.length_c   1.000
_cell.angle_alpha   90.00
_cell.angle_beta   90.00
_cell.angle_gamma   90.00
#
_symmetry.space_group_name_H-M   'P 1'
#
loop_
_entity.id
_entity.type
_entity.pdbx_description
1 polymer ?
#
loop_
_entity_poly.entity_id
_entity_poly.type
_entity_poly.pdbx_seq_one_letter_code
_entity_poly.pdbx_strand_id
1 'polypeptide(L)'
;MATGKIIIITAPSGAGKTSITRYLLAKYPLLSFSVSAATRQPRGEEKDGMDYHFMSVESFQEKIKGNEFVEWEMVYEGKYYGTLKSELQKIWAQGKTPMLDIDVKGAIHVQQQFPQQSLSIFIQPPTVDELKRRLENRGTESAENIAIRINKAAYELSFREYFTKTLINDDLSRACKEAEDIIAEFLGWDIKELEIRV
;
A
#
# COMPACT_ATOMS: atom_id res chain seq x y z
N MET A 1 -5.00 23.92 4.03
CA MET A 1 -4.57 23.43 2.70
C MET A 1 -4.07 22.00 2.88
N ALA A 2 -4.46 21.06 2.01
CA ALA A 2 -3.93 19.70 2.07
C ALA A 2 -2.41 19.76 1.88
N THR A 3 -1.65 19.18 2.81
CA THR A 3 -0.18 19.33 2.90
C THR A 3 0.58 18.55 1.82
N GLY A 4 -0.10 18.02 0.80
CA GLY A 4 0.47 17.13 -0.22
C GLY A 4 1.06 15.85 0.35
N LYS A 5 0.73 15.50 1.61
CA LYS A 5 1.31 14.35 2.30
C LYS A 5 0.76 13.03 1.73
N ILE A 6 1.55 11.98 1.80
CA ILE A 6 1.25 10.63 1.30
C ILE A 6 1.61 9.62 2.40
N ILE A 7 0.74 8.65 2.66
CA ILE A 7 1.07 7.47 3.46
C ILE A 7 1.30 6.30 2.51
N ILE A 8 2.44 5.64 2.62
CA ILE A 8 2.79 4.47 1.82
C ILE A 8 2.87 3.28 2.77
N ILE A 9 2.03 2.27 2.52
CA ILE A 9 2.06 1.01 3.24
C ILE A 9 2.62 -0.06 2.30
N THR A 10 3.73 -0.68 2.71
CA THR A 10 4.30 -1.82 2.02
C THR A 10 4.51 -2.97 3.00
N ALA A 11 4.50 -4.19 2.50
CA ALA A 11 4.71 -5.37 3.31
C ALA A 11 5.03 -6.57 2.42
N PRO A 12 5.81 -7.55 2.92
CA PRO A 12 5.93 -8.81 2.23
C PRO A 12 4.59 -9.54 2.22
N SER A 13 4.41 -10.36 1.18
CA SER A 13 3.16 -11.10 0.98
C SER A 13 2.82 -11.96 2.21
N GLY A 14 1.67 -11.69 2.85
CA GLY A 14 1.21 -12.43 4.04
C GLY A 14 1.47 -11.74 5.39
N ALA A 15 2.16 -10.59 5.40
CA ALA A 15 2.48 -9.84 6.62
C ALA A 15 1.33 -9.01 7.21
N GLY A 16 0.14 -9.01 6.59
CA GLY A 16 -1.06 -8.36 7.13
C GLY A 16 -1.33 -6.92 6.65
N LYS A 17 -0.66 -6.48 5.58
CA LYS A 17 -0.86 -5.18 4.91
C LYS A 17 -2.34 -4.80 4.76
N THR A 18 -3.11 -5.62 4.05
CA THR A 18 -4.53 -5.35 3.76
C THR A 18 -5.37 -5.17 5.03
N SER A 19 -5.09 -5.93 6.09
CA SER A 19 -5.83 -5.82 7.35
C SER A 19 -5.58 -4.47 8.03
N ILE A 20 -4.32 -4.04 8.10
CA ILE A 20 -3.93 -2.76 8.70
C ILE A 20 -4.44 -1.59 7.85
N THR A 21 -4.27 -1.65 6.52
CA THR A 21 -4.79 -0.63 5.59
C THR A 21 -6.31 -0.45 5.74
N ARG A 22 -7.08 -1.55 5.75
CA ARG A 22 -8.53 -1.48 5.91
C ARG A 22 -8.94 -0.92 7.26
N TYR A 23 -8.25 -1.31 8.32
CA TYR A 23 -8.48 -0.77 9.66
C TYR A 23 -8.32 0.76 9.69
N LEU A 24 -7.19 1.26 9.18
CA LEU A 24 -6.89 2.69 9.15
C LEU A 24 -7.90 3.48 8.32
N LEU A 25 -8.26 2.98 7.13
CA LEU A 25 -9.25 3.61 6.26
C LEU A 25 -10.66 3.63 6.86
N ALA A 26 -11.04 2.58 7.59
CA ALA A 26 -12.34 2.51 8.26
C ALA A 26 -12.42 3.47 9.46
N LYS A 27 -11.32 3.61 10.21
CA LYS A 27 -11.28 4.44 11.42
C LYS A 27 -11.09 5.94 11.14
N TYR A 28 -10.33 6.30 10.09
CA TYR A 28 -9.94 7.69 9.82
C TYR A 28 -10.48 8.19 8.48
N PRO A 29 -11.61 8.93 8.45
CA PRO A 29 -12.19 9.48 7.22
C PRO A 29 -11.31 10.48 6.46
N LEU A 30 -10.29 11.01 7.14
CA LEU A 30 -9.25 11.88 6.57
C LEU A 30 -8.24 11.10 5.71
N LEU A 31 -8.22 9.77 5.79
CA LEU A 31 -7.47 8.90 4.88
C LEU A 31 -8.36 8.50 3.71
N SER A 32 -7.75 8.33 2.55
CA SER A 32 -8.43 7.75 1.39
C SER A 32 -7.49 6.79 0.69
N PHE A 33 -8.02 5.64 0.28
CA PHE A 33 -7.26 4.70 -0.53
C PHE A 33 -6.94 5.30 -1.90
N SER A 34 -5.70 5.18 -2.34
CA SER A 34 -5.29 5.54 -3.69
C SER A 34 -5.49 4.34 -4.62
N VAL A 35 -6.56 4.35 -5.40
CA VAL A 35 -6.87 3.30 -6.37
C VAL A 35 -5.81 3.27 -7.47
N SER A 36 -5.09 2.16 -7.60
CA SER A 36 -4.07 1.98 -8.64
C SER A 36 -4.70 1.71 -10.01
N ALA A 37 -3.99 2.02 -11.08
CA ALA A 37 -4.33 1.57 -12.43
C ALA A 37 -3.81 0.14 -12.67
N ALA A 38 -4.54 -0.64 -13.47
CA ALA A 38 -4.09 -1.96 -13.91
C ALA A 38 -4.54 -2.28 -15.33
N THR A 39 -3.72 -3.02 -16.09
CA THR A 39 -4.10 -3.51 -17.44
C THR A 39 -4.67 -4.92 -17.44
N ARG A 40 -4.72 -5.58 -16.29
CA ARG A 40 -5.42 -6.86 -16.16
C ARG A 40 -6.92 -6.64 -16.16
N GLN A 41 -7.67 -7.69 -16.48
CA GLN A 41 -9.11 -7.68 -16.28
C GLN A 41 -9.45 -7.77 -14.78
N PRO A 42 -10.61 -7.21 -14.36
CA PRO A 42 -11.16 -7.44 -13.03
C PRO A 42 -11.34 -8.93 -12.73
N ARG A 43 -11.21 -9.32 -11.47
CA ARG A 43 -11.41 -10.69 -11.00
C ARG A 43 -12.62 -10.75 -10.09
N GLY A 44 -13.54 -11.69 -10.35
CA GLY A 44 -14.72 -11.89 -9.52
C GLY A 44 -15.54 -10.61 -9.38
N GLU A 45 -15.65 -10.10 -8.15
CA GLU A 45 -16.47 -8.94 -7.78
C GLU A 45 -15.70 -7.61 -7.78
N GLU A 46 -14.46 -7.56 -8.27
CA GLU A 46 -13.69 -6.33 -8.37
C GLU A 46 -14.38 -5.30 -9.28
N LYS A 47 -14.39 -4.03 -8.85
CA LYS A 47 -15.06 -2.92 -9.52
C LYS A 47 -14.08 -1.86 -9.97
N ASP A 48 -14.30 -1.37 -11.19
CA ASP A 48 -13.56 -0.26 -11.75
C ASP A 48 -13.74 1.02 -10.92
N GLY A 49 -12.63 1.74 -10.70
CA GLY A 49 -12.57 2.94 -9.86
C GLY A 49 -12.68 2.68 -8.35
N MET A 50 -12.82 1.42 -7.92
CA MET A 50 -12.83 1.02 -6.50
C MET A 50 -11.63 0.15 -6.14
N ASP A 51 -11.45 -0.96 -6.85
CA ASP A 51 -10.34 -1.89 -6.62
C ASP A 51 -9.12 -1.49 -7.46
N TYR A 52 -9.36 -1.21 -8.75
CA TYR A 52 -8.38 -0.64 -9.68
C TYR A 52 -9.09 0.28 -10.69
N HIS A 53 -8.34 1.18 -11.29
CA HIS A 53 -8.69 1.77 -12.58
C HIS A 53 -8.25 0.80 -13.68
N PHE A 54 -9.17 -0.01 -14.16
CA PHE A 54 -8.92 -1.00 -15.19
C PHE A 54 -8.90 -0.33 -16.56
N MET A 55 -7.79 -0.47 -17.28
CA MET A 55 -7.59 0.17 -18.58
C MET A 55 -6.89 -0.74 -19.58
N SER A 56 -6.98 -0.42 -20.87
CA SER A 56 -6.26 -1.18 -21.89
C SER A 56 -4.75 -0.93 -21.80
N VAL A 57 -3.96 -1.82 -22.41
CA VAL A 57 -2.49 -1.64 -22.47
C VAL A 57 -2.12 -0.38 -23.24
N GLU A 58 -2.84 -0.09 -24.32
CA GLU A 58 -2.65 1.10 -25.15
C GLU A 58 -2.89 2.37 -24.32
N SER A 59 -4.00 2.43 -23.60
CA SER A 59 -4.32 3.57 -22.72
C SER A 59 -3.29 3.75 -21.61
N PHE A 60 -2.83 2.64 -21.00
CA PHE A 60 -1.77 2.71 -19.99
C PHE A 60 -0.47 3.25 -20.59
N GLN A 61 -0.08 2.81 -21.78
CA GLN A 61 1.12 3.29 -22.47
C GLN A 61 1.01 4.75 -22.90
N GLU A 62 -0.16 5.22 -23.30
CA GLU A 62 -0.42 6.64 -23.54
C GLU A 62 -0.20 7.47 -22.28
N LYS A 63 -0.69 6.99 -21.13
CA LYS A 63 -0.47 7.63 -19.83
C LYS A 63 0.99 7.62 -19.38
N ILE A 64 1.75 6.57 -19.70
CA ILE A 64 3.21 6.55 -19.52
C ILE A 64 3.84 7.68 -20.35
N LYS A 65 3.52 7.76 -21.65
CA LYS A 65 4.05 8.82 -22.55
C LYS A 65 3.66 10.23 -22.08
N GLY A 66 2.46 10.36 -21.50
CA GLY A 66 1.96 11.60 -20.92
C GLY A 66 2.52 11.94 -19.54
N ASN A 67 3.41 11.10 -18.98
CA ASN A 67 3.94 11.29 -17.61
C ASN A 67 2.82 11.41 -16.56
N GLU A 68 1.75 10.62 -16.69
CA GLU A 68 0.58 10.68 -15.80
C GLU A 68 0.71 9.81 -14.54
N PHE A 69 1.72 8.94 -14.49
CA PHE A 69 1.98 8.07 -13.34
C PHE A 69 3.00 8.67 -12.38
N VAL A 70 2.76 8.49 -11.08
CA VAL A 70 3.76 8.68 -10.03
C VAL A 70 4.79 7.56 -10.10
N GLU A 71 4.30 6.33 -10.11
CA GLU A 71 5.11 5.13 -10.33
C GLU A 71 4.32 4.16 -11.18
N TRP A 72 5.02 3.28 -11.90
CA TRP A 72 4.43 2.16 -12.59
C TRP A 72 5.48 1.06 -12.79
N GLU A 73 5.02 -0.18 -12.89
CA GLU A 73 5.84 -1.33 -13.26
C GLU A 73 5.08 -2.26 -14.21
N MET A 74 5.81 -2.87 -15.15
CA MET A 74 5.32 -4.00 -15.93
C MET A 74 5.73 -5.29 -15.21
N VAL A 75 4.79 -5.88 -14.47
CA VAL A 75 5.06 -7.07 -13.64
C VAL A 75 5.20 -8.33 -14.50
N TYR A 76 4.41 -8.41 -15.57
CA TYR A 76 4.52 -9.40 -16.64
C TYR A 76 4.28 -8.71 -17.97
N GLU A 77 4.68 -9.32 -19.08
CA GLU A 77 4.42 -8.78 -20.40
C GLU A 77 2.93 -8.43 -20.58
N GLY A 78 2.65 -7.15 -20.87
CA GLY A 78 1.29 -6.63 -21.01
C GLY A 78 0.50 -6.45 -19.70
N LYS A 79 1.09 -6.72 -18.53
CA LYS A 79 0.48 -6.55 -17.20
C LYS A 79 1.15 -5.42 -16.44
N TYR A 80 0.61 -4.22 -16.62
CA TYR A 80 1.08 -3.01 -15.97
C TYR A 80 0.22 -2.68 -14.75
N TYR A 81 0.88 -2.09 -13.76
CA TYR A 81 0.27 -1.50 -12.59
C TYR A 81 0.93 -0.16 -12.32
N GLY A 82 0.19 0.79 -11.76
CA GLY A 82 0.78 2.07 -11.37
C GLY A 82 -0.17 2.99 -10.63
N THR A 83 0.41 4.00 -10.00
CA THR A 83 -0.31 5.02 -9.24
C THR A 83 -0.47 6.29 -10.07
N LEU A 84 -1.71 6.68 -10.36
CA LEU A 84 -2.01 7.88 -11.16
C LEU A 84 -1.79 9.16 -10.34
N LYS A 85 -1.16 10.18 -10.96
CA LYS A 85 -1.03 11.52 -10.37
C LYS A 85 -2.40 12.15 -10.12
N SER A 86 -3.36 11.92 -11.00
CA SER A 86 -4.73 12.42 -10.88
C SER A 86 -5.44 11.85 -9.65
N GLU A 87 -5.16 10.61 -9.24
CA GLU A 87 -5.77 10.01 -8.06
C GLU A 87 -5.26 10.70 -6.78
N LEU A 88 -3.96 10.99 -6.69
CA LEU A 88 -3.40 11.75 -5.57
C LEU A 88 -3.97 13.16 -5.51
N GLN A 89 -4.04 13.86 -6.66
CA GLN A 89 -4.61 15.19 -6.77
C GLN A 89 -6.07 15.23 -6.32
N LYS A 90 -6.88 14.26 -6.76
CA LYS A 90 -8.28 14.11 -6.35
C LYS A 90 -8.42 13.96 -4.83
N ILE A 91 -7.61 13.09 -4.21
CA ILE A 91 -7.65 12.86 -2.77
C ILE A 91 -7.24 14.12 -2.00
N TRP A 92 -6.16 14.79 -2.41
CA TRP A 92 -5.73 16.04 -1.79
C TRP A 92 -6.75 17.17 -1.95
N ALA A 93 -7.42 17.26 -3.10
CA ALA A 93 -8.48 18.25 -3.33
C ALA A 93 -9.68 18.06 -2.39
N GLN A 94 -9.91 16.84 -1.89
CA GLN A 94 -10.93 16.54 -0.88
C GLN A 94 -10.47 16.84 0.55
N GLY A 95 -9.26 17.38 0.73
CA GLY A 95 -8.67 17.62 2.06
C GLY A 95 -8.21 16.35 2.77
N LYS A 96 -8.12 15.23 2.05
CA LYS A 96 -7.72 13.92 2.59
C LYS A 96 -6.26 13.61 2.28
N THR A 97 -5.72 12.62 2.98
CA THR A 97 -4.38 12.07 2.76
C THR A 97 -4.47 10.74 2.02
N PRO A 98 -3.83 10.60 0.85
CA PRO A 98 -3.79 9.34 0.11
C PRO A 98 -2.97 8.28 0.86
N MET A 99 -3.52 7.08 0.93
CA MET A 99 -2.86 5.87 1.41
C MET A 99 -2.61 4.94 0.22
N LEU A 100 -1.34 4.68 -0.07
CA LEU A 100 -0.89 3.84 -1.16
C LEU A 100 -0.53 2.46 -0.61
N ASP A 101 -1.15 1.43 -1.17
CA ASP A 101 -0.87 0.03 -0.88
C ASP A 101 -0.12 -0.56 -2.08
N ILE A 102 1.20 -0.39 -2.09
CA ILE A 102 2.09 -0.74 -3.22
C ILE A 102 3.21 -1.68 -2.76
N ASP A 103 3.99 -2.20 -3.70
CA ASP A 103 5.13 -3.07 -3.38
C ASP A 103 6.37 -2.26 -2.97
N VAL A 104 7.45 -2.96 -2.63
CA VAL A 104 8.69 -2.33 -2.14
C VAL A 104 9.34 -1.40 -3.15
N LYS A 105 9.30 -1.73 -4.45
CA LYS A 105 9.93 -0.91 -5.49
C LYS A 105 9.13 0.33 -5.78
N GLY A 106 7.81 0.18 -5.96
CA GLY A 106 6.89 1.28 -6.12
C GLY A 106 6.99 2.24 -4.94
N ALA A 107 7.00 1.72 -3.71
CA ALA A 107 7.13 2.52 -2.50
C ALA A 107 8.43 3.34 -2.47
N ILE A 108 9.58 2.73 -2.79
CA ILE A 108 10.86 3.44 -2.88
C ILE A 108 10.80 4.54 -3.95
N HIS A 109 10.19 4.27 -5.11
CA HIS A 109 10.02 5.25 -6.18
C HIS A 109 9.19 6.45 -5.69
N VAL A 110 8.03 6.22 -5.08
CA VAL A 110 7.19 7.31 -4.54
C VAL A 110 7.95 8.11 -3.49
N GLN A 111 8.68 7.46 -2.56
CA GLN A 111 9.49 8.16 -1.57
C GLN A 111 10.54 9.07 -2.19
N GLN A 112 11.20 8.63 -3.27
CA GLN A 112 12.20 9.45 -3.97
C GLN A 112 11.58 10.68 -4.64
N GLN A 113 10.33 10.57 -5.12
CA GLN A 113 9.60 11.71 -5.69
C GLN A 113 9.04 12.67 -4.64
N PHE A 114 8.71 12.16 -3.45
CA PHE A 114 8.06 12.92 -2.37
C PHE A 114 8.82 12.83 -1.03
N PRO A 115 10.13 13.12 -0.97
CA PRO A 115 10.98 12.77 0.17
C PRO A 115 10.58 13.45 1.49
N GLN A 116 9.92 14.60 1.44
CA GLN A 116 9.47 15.33 2.63
C GLN A 116 7.97 15.16 2.91
N GLN A 117 7.22 14.68 1.92
CA GLN A 117 5.77 14.57 1.96
C GLN A 117 5.28 13.14 2.13
N SER A 118 6.13 12.13 1.92
CA SER A 118 5.78 10.73 2.11
C SER A 118 6.22 10.20 3.47
N LEU A 119 5.33 9.49 4.15
CA LEU A 119 5.67 8.56 5.23
C LEU A 119 5.53 7.14 4.67
N SER A 120 6.60 6.36 4.73
CA SER A 120 6.56 4.96 4.31
C SER A 120 6.70 4.01 5.51
N ILE A 121 5.77 3.05 5.57
CA ILE A 121 5.68 2.06 6.64
C ILE A 121 5.86 0.68 6.01
N PHE A 122 6.94 0.00 6.40
CA PHE A 122 7.20 -1.39 6.05
C PHE A 122 6.66 -2.31 7.15
N ILE A 123 5.55 -3.00 6.86
CA ILE A 123 4.98 -3.98 7.77
C ILE A 123 5.71 -5.30 7.56
N GLN A 124 6.19 -5.93 8.64
CA GLN A 124 6.85 -7.23 8.57
C GLN A 124 6.21 -8.25 9.53
N PRO A 125 6.28 -9.56 9.24
CA PRO A 125 5.98 -10.58 10.23
C PRO A 125 7.05 -10.56 11.34
N PRO A 126 6.78 -11.14 12.52
CA PRO A 126 7.80 -11.26 13.57
C PRO A 126 8.96 -12.16 13.14
N THR A 127 8.67 -13.21 12.36
CA THR A 127 9.66 -14.14 11.79
C THR A 127 9.21 -14.65 10.42
N VAL A 128 10.15 -15.17 9.62
CA VAL A 128 9.84 -15.86 8.36
C VAL A 128 9.04 -17.14 8.60
N ASP A 129 9.29 -17.85 9.70
CA ASP A 129 8.53 -19.05 10.07
C ASP A 129 7.07 -18.72 10.39
N GLU A 130 6.82 -17.60 11.06
CA GLU A 130 5.47 -17.11 11.32
C GLU A 130 4.75 -16.76 10.01
N LEU A 131 5.48 -16.17 9.06
CA LEU A 131 4.92 -15.90 7.74
C LEU A 131 4.52 -17.20 7.03
N LYS A 132 5.39 -18.22 7.05
CA LYS A 132 5.11 -19.53 6.47
C LYS A 132 3.87 -20.15 7.12
N ARG A 133 3.78 -20.14 8.44
CA ARG A 133 2.61 -20.62 9.18
C ARG A 133 1.33 -19.91 8.76
N ARG A 134 1.37 -18.57 8.59
CA ARG A 134 0.23 -17.78 8.12
C ARG A 134 -0.20 -18.11 6.69
N LEU A 135 0.75 -18.41 5.81
CA LEU A 135 0.47 -18.81 4.42
C LEU A 135 -0.14 -20.22 4.36
N GLU A 136 0.41 -21.16 5.12
CA GLU A 136 -0.10 -22.54 5.23
C GLU A 136 -1.52 -22.58 5.80
N ASN A 137 -1.79 -21.80 6.86
CA ASN A 137 -3.10 -21.73 7.51
C ASN A 137 -4.21 -21.18 6.61
N ARG A 138 -3.90 -20.46 5.53
CA ARG A 138 -4.91 -20.00 4.56
C ARG A 138 -5.47 -21.15 3.73
N GLY A 139 -4.78 -22.29 3.64
CA GLY A 139 -5.30 -23.54 3.08
C GLY A 139 -5.59 -23.55 1.58
N THR A 140 -5.28 -22.48 0.85
CA THR A 140 -5.64 -22.31 -0.57
C THR A 140 -4.48 -22.54 -1.55
N GLU A 141 -3.28 -22.84 -1.07
CA GLU A 141 -2.05 -22.83 -1.88
C GLU A 141 -1.25 -24.11 -1.76
N SER A 142 -0.64 -24.53 -2.87
CA SER A 142 0.30 -25.66 -2.90
C SER A 142 1.60 -25.32 -2.16
N ALA A 143 2.32 -26.34 -1.70
CA ALA A 143 3.62 -26.18 -1.06
C ALA A 143 4.63 -25.41 -1.95
N GLU A 144 4.59 -25.64 -3.26
CA GLU A 144 5.41 -24.93 -4.25
C GLU A 144 5.10 -23.42 -4.27
N ASN A 145 3.82 -23.06 -4.29
CA ASN A 145 3.40 -21.65 -4.26
C ASN A 145 3.79 -20.97 -2.95
N ILE A 146 3.67 -21.68 -1.83
CA ILE A 146 4.12 -21.18 -0.51
C ILE A 146 5.63 -20.90 -0.54
N ALA A 147 6.44 -21.82 -1.07
CA ALA A 147 7.89 -21.63 -1.16
C ALA A 147 8.26 -20.40 -2.02
N ILE A 148 7.58 -20.21 -3.17
CA ILE A 148 7.77 -19.02 -4.02
C ILE A 148 7.48 -17.74 -3.23
N ARG A 149 6.38 -17.70 -2.48
CA ARG A 149 6.00 -16.52 -1.68
C ARG A 149 6.96 -16.26 -0.53
N ILE A 150 7.49 -17.29 0.13
CA ILE A 150 8.50 -17.13 1.17
C ILE A 150 9.80 -16.57 0.60
N ASN A 151 10.25 -17.07 -0.56
CA ASN A 151 11.43 -16.51 -1.23
C ASN A 151 11.23 -15.06 -1.62
N LYS A 152 10.05 -14.72 -2.16
CA LYS A 152 9.69 -13.33 -2.47
C LYS A 152 9.67 -12.45 -1.22
N ALA A 153 9.11 -12.94 -0.12
CA ALA A 153 9.07 -12.21 1.14
C ALA A 153 10.48 -11.96 1.71
N ALA A 154 11.39 -12.93 1.63
CA ALA A 154 12.78 -12.76 2.03
C ALA A 154 13.49 -11.68 1.21
N TYR A 155 13.23 -11.65 -0.11
CA TYR A 155 13.72 -10.58 -0.98
C TYR A 155 13.14 -9.22 -0.58
N GLU A 156 11.82 -9.11 -0.36
CA GLU A 156 11.16 -7.88 0.07
C GLU A 156 11.66 -7.38 1.43
N LEU A 157 11.95 -8.29 2.38
CA LEU A 157 12.52 -7.97 3.69
C LEU A 157 13.91 -7.32 3.61
N SER A 158 14.68 -7.61 2.55
CA SER A 158 15.99 -6.97 2.33
C SER A 158 15.90 -5.46 2.09
N PHE A 159 14.71 -4.94 1.74
CA PHE A 159 14.47 -3.52 1.50
C PHE A 159 14.01 -2.74 2.73
N ARG A 160 13.80 -3.40 3.88
CA ARG A 160 13.19 -2.76 5.06
C ARG A 160 13.88 -1.45 5.49
N GLU A 161 15.20 -1.36 5.34
CA GLU A 161 16.02 -0.22 5.75
C GLU A 161 15.79 1.04 4.89
N TYR A 162 15.10 0.92 3.73
CA TYR A 162 14.75 2.06 2.87
C TYR A 162 13.47 2.79 3.30
N PHE A 163 12.73 2.24 4.28
CA PHE A 163 11.44 2.77 4.70
C PHE A 163 11.56 3.60 5.98
N THR A 164 10.71 4.62 6.10
CA THR A 164 10.76 5.59 7.21
C THR A 164 10.48 4.91 8.56
N LYS A 165 9.57 3.93 8.59
CA LYS A 165 9.24 3.15 9.77
C LYS A 165 9.10 1.68 9.40
N THR A 166 9.54 0.80 10.29
CA THR A 166 9.26 -0.64 10.23
C THR A 166 8.28 -0.98 11.34
N LEU A 167 7.23 -1.70 11.00
CA LEU A 167 6.17 -2.11 11.93
C LEU A 167 6.08 -3.63 11.98
N ILE A 168 6.21 -4.22 13.17
CA ILE A 168 6.16 -5.67 13.35
C ILE A 168 4.72 -6.09 13.62
N ASN A 169 4.15 -6.90 12.73
CA ASN A 169 2.81 -7.43 12.90
C ASN A 169 2.82 -8.81 13.57
N ASP A 170 3.14 -8.82 14.87
CA ASP A 170 3.05 -10.00 15.73
C ASP A 170 1.62 -10.22 16.26
N ASP A 171 0.94 -9.14 16.63
CA ASP A 171 -0.48 -9.06 16.97
C ASP A 171 -1.15 -7.94 16.17
N LEU A 172 -2.27 -8.25 15.53
CA LEU A 172 -2.95 -7.31 14.63
C LEU A 172 -3.43 -6.06 15.37
N SER A 173 -3.92 -6.18 16.60
CA SER A 173 -4.46 -5.05 17.35
C SER A 173 -3.36 -4.07 17.75
N ARG A 174 -2.23 -4.57 18.25
CA ARG A 174 -1.04 -3.77 18.56
C ARG A 174 -0.45 -3.14 17.31
N ALA A 175 -0.31 -3.91 16.24
CA ALA A 175 0.18 -3.43 14.94
C ALA A 175 -0.70 -2.31 14.36
N CYS A 176 -2.03 -2.46 14.44
CA CYS A 176 -2.96 -1.41 14.06
C CYS A 176 -2.74 -0.16 14.90
N LYS A 177 -2.65 -0.28 16.23
CA LYS A 177 -2.47 0.88 17.12
C LYS A 177 -1.15 1.62 16.87
N GLU A 178 -0.06 0.89 16.70
CA GLU A 178 1.25 1.47 16.37
C GLU A 178 1.22 2.21 15.01
N ALA A 179 0.52 1.67 14.02
CA ALA A 179 0.34 2.35 12.73
C ALA A 179 -0.43 3.67 12.89
N GLU A 180 -1.43 3.73 13.77
CA GLU A 180 -2.13 4.98 14.09
C GLU A 180 -1.20 6.03 14.66
N ASP A 181 -0.41 5.64 15.67
CA ASP A 181 0.45 6.57 16.40
C ASP A 181 1.51 7.15 15.45
N ILE A 182 2.10 6.31 14.59
CA ILE A 182 3.04 6.72 13.53
C ILE A 182 2.39 7.70 12.54
N ILE A 183 1.18 7.40 12.06
CA ILE A 183 0.48 8.24 11.07
C ILE A 183 0.04 9.55 11.72
N ALA A 184 -0.44 9.52 12.96
CA ALA A 184 -0.87 10.71 13.68
C ALA A 184 0.30 11.65 13.96
N GLU A 185 1.45 11.12 14.40
CA GLU A 185 2.69 11.89 14.55
C GLU A 185 3.06 12.59 13.24
N PHE A 186 3.08 11.84 12.14
CA PHE A 186 3.45 12.37 10.83
C PHE A 186 2.47 13.42 10.30
N LEU A 187 1.16 13.20 10.48
CA LEU A 187 0.12 14.11 9.99
C LEU A 187 -0.15 15.28 10.96
N GLY A 188 0.38 15.23 12.18
CA GLY A 188 0.12 16.20 13.23
C GLY A 188 -1.30 16.12 13.77
N TRP A 189 -1.85 14.90 13.84
CA TRP A 189 -3.19 14.65 14.36
C TRP A 189 -3.19 14.53 15.87
N ASP A 190 -4.16 15.16 16.53
CA ASP A 190 -4.53 14.79 17.90
C ASP A 190 -5.56 13.66 17.84
N ILE A 191 -5.12 12.43 18.13
CA ILE A 191 -5.98 11.24 18.09
C ILE A 191 -7.18 11.39 19.04
N LYS A 192 -7.01 12.07 20.20
CA LYS A 192 -8.11 12.24 21.16
C LYS A 192 -9.22 13.11 20.60
N GLU A 193 -8.87 14.16 19.85
CA GLU A 193 -9.86 15.01 19.19
C GLU A 193 -10.54 14.31 18.01
N LEU A 194 -9.82 13.44 17.30
CA LEU A 194 -10.37 12.67 16.18
C LEU A 194 -11.35 11.58 16.66
N GLU A 195 -11.06 10.91 17.77
CA GLU A 195 -11.95 9.87 18.33
C GLU A 195 -13.27 10.44 18.89
N ILE A 196 -13.33 11.73 19.24
CA ILE A 196 -14.56 12.40 19.72
C ILE A 196 -15.51 12.78 18.56
N ARG A 197 -15.00 12.81 17.32
CA ARG A 197 -15.76 13.26 16.13
C ARG A 197 -16.31 12.11 15.28
N VAL A 198 -16.11 10.86 15.69
CA VAL A 198 -16.64 9.63 15.06
C VAL A 198 -17.80 9.11 15.91
#